data_AF-A0A1T4XF40-F1
#
_entry.id   AF-A0A1T4XF40-F1
#
_cell.length_a   1.000
_cell.length_b   1.000
_cell.length_c   1.000
_cell.angle_alpha   90.00
_cell.angle_beta   90.00
_cell.angle_gamma   90.00
#
_symmetry.space_group_name_H-M   'P 1'
#
loop_
_entity.id
_entity.type
_entity.pdbx_description
1 polymer ?
#
loop_
_entity_poly.entity_id
_entity_poly.type
_entity_poly.pdbx_seq_one_letter_code
_entity_poly.pdbx_strand_id
1 'polypeptide(L)'
;MNLPFTPTWAKVASQKEGFGQFHYIFDKDVEKEWKKGYYQLNMGRQMAVRFWWLTAELNNGGLDQYFWNSSGDFASDTIEDLRQIGQDPAAEILVNASRKLFGDSEPPRETIPRRAAIEAYYGTHPFNDDDDRERLAILEGKASLDQETRQLDAIQKGIVIALVTWMNANRNEFTHIKDNG
;
A
#
# COMPACT_ATOMS: atom_id res chain seq x y z
N MET A 1 2.16 -38.31 13.08
CA MET A 1 2.25 -37.69 11.74
C MET A 1 1.36 -36.47 11.72
N ASN A 2 1.93 -35.26 11.77
CA ASN A 2 1.14 -34.06 11.46
C ASN A 2 1.06 -33.98 9.94
N LEU A 3 -0.14 -34.13 9.38
CA LEU A 3 -0.37 -33.82 7.98
C LEU A 3 0.07 -32.36 7.73
N PRO A 4 0.80 -32.06 6.66
CA PRO A 4 1.17 -30.69 6.35
C PRO A 4 -0.12 -29.87 6.21
N PHE A 5 -0.20 -28.78 6.96
CA PHE A 5 -1.32 -27.86 6.91
C PHE A 5 -1.47 -27.31 5.49
N THR A 6 -2.60 -27.60 4.84
CA THR A 6 -2.95 -27.04 3.53
C THR A 6 -3.78 -25.77 3.73
N PRO A 7 -3.33 -24.60 3.24
CA PRO A 7 -4.13 -23.38 3.30
C PRO A 7 -5.40 -23.50 2.48
N THR A 8 -6.55 -23.03 3.00
CA THR A 8 -7.83 -23.10 2.29
C THR A 8 -8.64 -21.81 2.40
N TRP A 9 -9.55 -21.60 1.44
CA TRP A 9 -10.48 -20.46 1.47
C TRP A 9 -11.48 -20.53 2.62
N ALA A 10 -11.84 -21.72 3.14
CA ALA A 10 -12.58 -21.78 4.40
C ALA A 10 -11.76 -21.23 5.57
N LYS A 11 -10.44 -21.50 5.57
CA LYS A 11 -9.58 -20.98 6.63
C LYS A 11 -9.37 -19.48 6.51
N VAL A 12 -9.33 -18.93 5.29
CA VAL A 12 -9.43 -17.47 5.04
C VAL A 12 -10.73 -16.95 5.66
N ALA A 13 -11.88 -17.51 5.29
CA ALA A 13 -13.19 -17.08 5.80
C ALA A 13 -13.32 -17.15 7.33
N SER A 14 -12.58 -18.05 7.99
CA SER A 14 -12.56 -18.15 9.45
C SER A 14 -11.69 -17.10 10.15
N GLN A 15 -10.91 -16.30 9.42
CA GLN A 15 -10.08 -15.25 10.01
C GLN A 15 -10.94 -14.02 10.37
N LYS A 16 -10.38 -13.14 11.22
CA LYS A 16 -10.98 -11.83 11.46
C LYS A 16 -11.11 -11.08 10.13
N GLU A 17 -12.33 -10.60 9.85
CA GLU A 17 -12.67 -9.87 8.63
C GLU A 17 -11.70 -8.71 8.35
N GLY A 18 -11.33 -8.56 7.08
CA GLY A 18 -10.35 -7.55 6.64
C GLY A 18 -8.92 -8.02 6.87
N PHE A 19 -8.19 -7.35 7.77
CA PHE A 19 -6.76 -7.60 7.97
C PHE A 19 -6.40 -9.05 8.34
N GLY A 20 -7.22 -9.73 9.15
CA GLY A 20 -6.93 -11.14 9.50
C GLY A 20 -6.99 -12.05 8.28
N GLN A 21 -7.99 -11.86 7.42
CA GLN A 21 -8.12 -12.57 6.14
C GLN A 21 -6.98 -12.22 5.20
N PHE A 22 -6.68 -10.93 5.04
CA PHE A 22 -5.60 -10.45 4.19
C PHE A 22 -4.24 -11.02 4.60
N HIS A 23 -3.86 -10.91 5.88
CA HIS A 23 -2.57 -11.43 6.36
C HIS A 23 -2.48 -12.95 6.16
N TYR A 24 -3.57 -13.69 6.36
CA TYR A 24 -3.57 -15.12 6.07
C TYR A 24 -3.32 -15.40 4.57
N ILE A 25 -3.99 -14.68 3.65
CA ILE A 25 -3.74 -14.82 2.21
C ILE A 25 -2.28 -14.48 1.90
N PHE A 26 -1.80 -13.35 2.43
CA PHE A 26 -0.47 -12.84 2.21
C PHE A 26 0.60 -13.84 2.65
N ASP A 27 0.53 -14.32 3.89
CA ASP A 27 1.52 -15.23 4.48
C ASP A 27 1.53 -16.61 3.80
N LYS A 28 0.36 -17.09 3.35
CA LYS A 28 0.22 -18.46 2.83
C LYS A 28 0.44 -18.57 1.34
N ASP A 29 0.18 -17.51 0.58
CA ASP A 29 0.27 -17.51 -0.87
C ASP A 29 1.29 -16.50 -1.42
N VAL A 30 1.19 -15.24 -0.98
CA VAL A 30 1.90 -14.10 -1.60
C VAL A 30 3.37 -14.03 -1.18
N GLU A 31 3.65 -14.05 0.12
CA GLU A 31 4.97 -13.72 0.69
C GLU A 31 6.08 -14.63 0.13
N LYS A 32 5.78 -15.93 -0.02
CA LYS A 32 6.73 -16.92 -0.54
C LYS A 32 7.07 -16.68 -2.01
N GLU A 33 6.09 -16.29 -2.81
CA GLU A 33 6.31 -16.00 -4.24
C GLU A 33 6.99 -14.65 -4.40
N TRP A 34 6.62 -13.66 -3.59
CA TRP A 34 7.22 -12.33 -3.66
C TRP A 34 8.71 -12.38 -3.35
N LYS A 35 9.14 -13.22 -2.40
CA LYS A 35 10.57 -13.48 -2.10
C LYS A 35 11.37 -14.02 -3.30
N LYS A 36 10.72 -14.56 -4.33
CA LYS A 36 11.37 -15.01 -5.57
C LYS A 36 11.51 -13.88 -6.60
N GLY A 37 10.70 -12.83 -6.50
CA GLY A 37 10.74 -11.63 -7.34
C GLY A 37 9.37 -11.02 -7.56
N TYR A 38 9.22 -9.72 -7.28
CA TYR A 38 7.95 -9.00 -7.44
C TYR A 38 7.40 -9.04 -8.87
N TYR A 39 8.24 -8.81 -9.88
CA TYR A 39 7.80 -8.77 -11.27
C TYR A 39 7.38 -10.13 -11.85
N GLN A 40 7.61 -11.23 -11.12
CA GLN A 40 7.17 -12.58 -11.51
C GLN A 40 5.78 -12.91 -10.95
N LEU A 41 5.24 -12.06 -10.07
CA LEU A 41 3.92 -12.23 -9.49
C LEU A 41 2.83 -11.95 -10.53
N ASN A 42 1.73 -12.70 -10.44
CA ASN A 42 0.48 -12.34 -11.13
C ASN A 42 -0.15 -11.08 -10.50
N MET A 43 -1.20 -10.58 -11.15
CA MET A 43 -1.84 -9.32 -10.78
C MET A 43 -2.27 -9.28 -9.31
N GLY A 44 -3.04 -10.26 -8.85
CA GLY A 44 -3.58 -10.32 -7.49
C GLY A 44 -2.51 -10.41 -6.42
N ARG A 45 -1.39 -11.11 -6.67
CA ARG A 45 -0.25 -11.12 -5.76
C ARG A 45 0.50 -9.80 -5.74
N GLN A 46 0.63 -9.11 -6.88
CA GLN A 46 1.20 -7.76 -6.90
C GLN A 46 0.31 -6.77 -6.14
N MET A 47 -1.00 -6.80 -6.36
CA MET A 47 -1.96 -5.97 -5.60
C MET A 47 -1.81 -6.17 -4.09
N ALA A 48 -1.64 -7.43 -3.66
CA ALA A 48 -1.42 -7.77 -2.27
C ALA A 48 -0.12 -7.15 -1.70
N VAL A 49 0.98 -7.19 -2.47
CA VAL A 49 2.26 -6.59 -2.09
C VAL A 49 2.17 -5.07 -2.01
N ARG A 50 1.52 -4.43 -2.99
CA ARG A 50 1.31 -2.98 -3.00
C ARG A 50 0.48 -2.52 -1.82
N PHE A 51 -0.62 -3.22 -1.52
CA PHE A 51 -1.43 -2.95 -0.33
C PHE A 51 -0.64 -3.16 0.97
N TRP A 52 0.14 -4.24 1.07
CA TRP A 52 0.99 -4.49 2.24
C TRP A 52 1.93 -3.31 2.50
N TRP A 53 2.65 -2.84 1.48
CA TRP A 53 3.55 -1.69 1.62
C TRP A 53 2.83 -0.39 1.93
N LEU A 54 1.69 -0.11 1.29
CA LEU A 54 0.88 1.07 1.64
C LEU A 54 0.55 1.06 3.14
N THR A 55 0.03 -0.06 3.66
CA THR A 55 -0.33 -0.14 5.08
C THR A 55 0.87 -0.12 6.02
N ALA A 56 2.00 -0.70 5.63
CA ALA A 56 3.23 -0.68 6.42
C ALA A 56 3.77 0.75 6.60
N GLU A 57 3.77 1.54 5.53
CA GLU A 57 4.30 2.90 5.56
C GLU A 57 3.34 3.88 6.23
N LEU A 58 2.03 3.74 6.00
CA LEU A 58 1.01 4.51 6.73
C LEU A 58 1.19 4.37 8.24
N ASN A 59 1.42 3.15 8.73
CA ASN A 59 1.63 2.86 10.16
C ASN A 59 3.00 3.30 10.71
N ASN A 60 3.96 3.65 9.85
CA ASN A 60 5.32 4.00 10.27
C ASN A 60 5.55 5.52 10.24
N GLY A 61 5.32 6.15 9.08
CA GLY A 61 5.55 7.58 8.86
C GLY A 61 4.57 8.24 7.90
N GLY A 62 3.42 7.59 7.64
CA GLY A 62 2.37 8.13 6.79
C GLY A 62 2.69 8.08 5.29
N LEU A 63 1.89 8.84 4.53
CA LEU A 63 2.05 8.92 3.07
C LEU A 63 3.36 9.58 2.64
N ASP A 64 3.92 10.47 3.46
CA ASP A 64 5.25 11.00 3.22
C ASP A 64 6.25 9.86 3.07
N GLN A 65 6.21 8.91 4.02
CA GLN A 65 7.16 7.80 4.04
C GLN A 65 6.89 6.83 2.89
N TYR A 66 5.61 6.60 2.59
CA TYR A 66 5.19 5.81 1.43
C TYR A 66 5.78 6.37 0.13
N PHE A 67 5.67 7.67 -0.14
CA PHE A 67 6.22 8.26 -1.37
C PHE A 67 7.75 8.30 -1.38
N TRP A 68 8.40 8.48 -0.23
CA TRP A 68 9.85 8.60 -0.16
C TRP A 68 10.60 7.27 -0.33
N ASN A 69 10.06 6.21 0.26
CA ASN A 69 10.67 4.89 0.24
C ASN A 69 10.46 4.21 -1.12
N SER A 70 11.03 3.01 -1.29
CA SER A 70 10.83 2.20 -2.49
C SER A 70 9.37 1.76 -2.67
N SER A 71 8.57 1.80 -1.61
CA SER A 71 7.11 1.62 -1.66
C SER A 71 6.44 2.64 -2.60
N GLY A 72 7.03 3.83 -2.76
CA GLY A 72 6.55 4.86 -3.68
C GLY A 72 6.63 4.47 -5.17
N ASP A 73 7.41 3.46 -5.53
CA ASP A 73 7.46 2.89 -6.89
C ASP A 73 6.08 2.32 -7.31
N PHE A 74 5.26 1.98 -6.30
CA PHE A 74 3.92 1.41 -6.46
C PHE A 74 2.81 2.46 -6.47
N ALA A 75 3.09 3.76 -6.33
CA ALA A 75 2.07 4.77 -6.11
C ALA A 75 0.99 4.79 -7.20
N SER A 76 1.38 4.86 -8.48
CA SER A 76 0.42 4.85 -9.61
C SER A 76 -0.38 3.54 -9.65
N ASP A 77 0.28 2.39 -9.53
CA ASP A 77 -0.38 1.09 -9.54
C ASP A 77 -1.36 0.94 -8.35
N THR A 78 -1.02 1.51 -7.20
CA THR A 78 -1.86 1.47 -6.00
C THR A 78 -3.12 2.31 -6.18
N ILE A 79 -3.03 3.46 -6.87
CA ILE A 79 -4.21 4.26 -7.24
C ILE A 79 -5.14 3.44 -8.14
N GLU A 80 -4.60 2.72 -9.12
CA GLU A 80 -5.36 1.85 -10.02
C GLU A 80 -6.00 0.68 -9.27
N ASP A 81 -5.25 0.01 -8.38
CA ASP A 81 -5.73 -1.08 -7.54
C ASP A 81 -6.94 -0.64 -6.71
N LEU A 82 -6.85 0.54 -6.07
CA LEU A 82 -7.92 1.11 -5.24
C LEU A 82 -9.19 1.34 -6.07
N ARG A 83 -9.07 1.87 -7.28
CA ARG A 83 -10.21 2.01 -8.21
C ARG A 83 -10.77 0.64 -8.62
N GLN A 84 -9.90 -0.32 -8.91
CA GLN A 84 -10.30 -1.66 -9.34
C GLN A 84 -11.13 -2.39 -8.27
N ILE A 85 -10.81 -2.19 -6.99
CA ILE A 85 -11.59 -2.77 -5.88
C ILE A 85 -12.76 -1.87 -5.44
N GLY A 86 -13.10 -0.84 -6.21
CA GLY A 86 -14.23 0.07 -5.97
C GLY A 86 -14.02 1.03 -4.79
N GLN A 87 -12.77 1.32 -4.44
CA GLN A 87 -12.39 2.27 -3.39
C GLN A 87 -11.96 3.61 -3.99
N ASP A 88 -12.81 4.20 -4.85
CA ASP A 88 -12.56 5.50 -5.47
C ASP A 88 -12.22 6.63 -4.47
N PRO A 89 -12.87 6.72 -3.29
CA PRO A 89 -12.48 7.72 -2.29
C PRO A 89 -11.03 7.57 -1.80
N ALA A 90 -10.55 6.33 -1.62
CA ALA A 90 -9.17 6.06 -1.24
C ALA A 90 -8.20 6.40 -2.37
N ALA A 91 -8.55 6.06 -3.60
CA ALA A 91 -7.77 6.41 -4.78
C ALA A 91 -7.62 7.93 -4.90
N GLU A 92 -8.70 8.69 -4.68
CA GLU A 92 -8.68 10.15 -4.77
C GLU A 92 -7.85 10.79 -3.66
N ILE A 93 -7.85 10.23 -2.44
CA ILE A 93 -6.95 10.69 -1.37
C ILE A 93 -5.49 10.52 -1.79
N LEU A 94 -5.11 9.37 -2.34
CA LEU A 94 -3.75 9.11 -2.78
C LEU A 94 -3.35 9.98 -4.00
N VAL A 95 -4.28 10.25 -4.92
CA VAL A 95 -4.11 11.21 -6.02
C VAL A 95 -3.88 12.62 -5.49
N ASN A 96 -4.65 13.07 -4.49
CA ASN A 96 -4.49 14.39 -3.92
C ASN A 96 -3.15 14.53 -3.18
N ALA A 97 -2.72 13.50 -2.45
CA ALA A 97 -1.39 13.46 -1.85
C ALA A 97 -0.29 13.53 -2.91
N SER A 98 -0.43 12.76 -3.99
CA SER A 98 0.48 12.77 -5.14
C SER A 98 0.54 14.16 -5.79
N ARG A 99 -0.61 14.81 -6.01
CA ARG A 99 -0.68 16.16 -6.60
C ARG A 99 0.02 17.22 -5.77
N LYS A 100 -0.03 17.13 -4.44
CA LYS A 100 0.72 18.05 -3.56
C LYS A 100 2.22 17.97 -3.84
N LEU A 101 2.76 16.76 -3.97
CA LEU A 101 4.20 16.53 -4.13
C LEU A 101 4.70 16.70 -5.56
N PHE A 102 3.89 16.33 -6.56
CA PHE A 102 4.33 16.17 -7.95
C PHE A 102 3.56 17.05 -8.95
N GLY A 103 2.59 17.86 -8.49
CA GLY A 103 1.68 18.61 -9.34
C GLY A 103 0.73 17.69 -10.12
N ASP A 104 0.28 18.12 -11.31
CA ASP A 104 -0.63 17.32 -12.14
C ASP A 104 0.06 16.12 -12.85
N SER A 105 1.33 15.88 -12.58
CA SER A 105 2.08 14.75 -13.14
C SER A 105 1.90 13.49 -12.29
N GLU A 106 2.04 12.32 -12.92
CA GLU A 106 2.11 11.05 -12.18
C GLU A 106 3.33 11.01 -11.26
N PRO A 107 3.24 10.31 -10.11
CA PRO A 107 4.38 10.14 -9.21
C PRO A 107 5.50 9.38 -9.94
N PRO A 108 6.74 9.90 -9.99
CA PRO A 108 7.83 9.21 -10.68
C PRO A 108 8.08 7.84 -10.06
N ARG A 109 8.09 6.77 -10.87
CA ARG A 109 8.41 5.42 -10.39
C ARG A 109 9.86 5.28 -9.93
N GLU A 110 10.79 5.99 -10.56
CA GLU A 110 12.21 5.94 -10.20
C GLU A 110 12.50 6.72 -8.91
N THR A 111 13.27 6.12 -8.00
CA THR A 111 13.53 6.69 -6.66
C THR A 111 14.18 8.07 -6.71
N ILE A 112 15.20 8.27 -7.56
CA ILE A 112 15.96 9.53 -7.63
C ILE A 112 15.08 10.72 -8.04
N PRO A 113 14.38 10.70 -9.19
CA PRO A 113 13.53 11.83 -9.58
C PRO A 113 12.35 12.01 -8.64
N ARG A 114 11.78 10.94 -8.06
CA ARG A 114 10.71 11.05 -7.08
C ARG A 114 11.16 11.81 -5.83
N ARG A 115 12.31 11.42 -5.25
CA ARG A 115 12.86 12.11 -4.08
C ARG A 115 13.25 13.55 -4.36
N ALA A 116 13.83 13.83 -5.53
CA ALA A 116 14.15 15.19 -5.93
C ALA A 116 12.90 16.08 -6.00
N ALA A 117 11.77 15.56 -6.49
CA ALA A 117 10.50 16.29 -6.50
C ALA A 117 9.94 16.52 -5.08
N ILE A 118 10.01 15.50 -4.21
CA ILE A 118 9.60 15.60 -2.80
C ILE A 118 10.45 16.64 -2.06
N GLU A 119 11.77 16.61 -2.23
CA GLU A 119 12.69 17.59 -1.65
C GLU A 119 12.46 18.99 -2.23
N ALA A 120 12.15 19.13 -3.52
CA ALA A 120 11.79 20.43 -4.10
C ALA A 120 10.49 20.97 -3.48
N TYR A 121 9.50 20.11 -3.25
CA TYR A 121 8.26 20.49 -2.59
C TYR A 121 8.52 20.90 -1.14
N TYR A 122 9.19 20.07 -0.34
CA TYR A 122 9.43 20.34 1.08
C TYR A 122 10.51 21.38 1.32
N GLY A 123 11.47 21.53 0.41
CA GLY A 123 12.70 22.32 0.58
C GLY A 123 13.81 21.58 1.33
N THR A 124 13.56 20.33 1.77
CA THR A 124 14.49 19.50 2.54
C THR A 124 14.03 18.03 2.50
N HIS A 125 14.80 17.15 3.12
CA HIS A 125 14.45 15.75 3.33
C HIS A 125 13.21 15.62 4.24
N PRO A 126 12.18 14.84 3.86
CA PRO A 126 10.90 14.75 4.59
C PRO A 126 10.98 14.10 5.98
N PHE A 127 12.09 13.42 6.32
CA PHE A 127 12.32 12.75 7.62
C PHE A 127 13.64 13.10 8.31
N ASN A 128 14.26 14.27 8.03
CA ASN A 128 15.51 14.55 8.73
C ASN A 128 15.24 14.88 10.21
N ASP A 129 15.74 14.00 11.09
CA ASP A 129 15.44 13.91 12.53
C ASP A 129 16.29 14.83 13.43
N ASP A 130 17.13 15.71 12.85
CA ASP A 130 18.13 16.45 13.64
C ASP A 130 17.75 17.90 13.99
N ASP A 131 16.69 18.49 13.42
CA ASP A 131 16.23 19.82 13.85
C ASP A 131 14.74 20.08 13.55
N ASP A 132 13.88 19.65 14.48
CA ASP A 132 12.43 19.88 14.44
C ASP A 132 12.06 21.37 14.25
N ARG A 133 12.91 22.31 14.68
CA ARG A 133 12.62 23.76 14.56
C ARG A 133 12.87 24.30 13.16
N GLU A 134 13.95 23.87 12.50
CA GLU A 134 14.25 24.25 11.12
C GLU A 134 13.23 23.65 10.16
N ARG A 135 12.80 22.40 10.40
CA ARG A 135 11.70 21.75 9.68
C ARG A 135 10.38 22.54 9.81
N LEU A 136 9.99 22.93 11.02
CA LEU A 136 8.74 23.67 11.23
C LEU A 136 8.73 25.04 10.54
N ALA A 137 9.87 25.72 10.46
CA ALA A 137 10.01 26.99 9.74
C ALA A 137 9.99 26.82 8.20
N ILE A 138 10.59 25.75 7.67
CA ILE A 138 10.60 25.46 6.23
C ILE A 138 9.23 24.95 5.72
N LEU A 139 8.47 24.26 6.58
CA LEU A 139 7.12 23.81 6.30
C LEU A 139 6.06 24.92 6.47
N GLU A 140 6.44 26.12 6.91
CA GLU A 140 5.50 27.23 7.11
C GLU A 140 4.82 27.58 5.77
N GLY A 141 3.53 27.24 5.66
CA GLY A 141 2.73 27.42 4.44
C GLY A 141 2.72 26.25 3.44
N LYS A 142 3.49 25.17 3.68
CA LYS A 142 3.45 23.92 2.89
C LYS A 142 2.60 22.88 3.60
N ALA A 143 1.62 22.31 2.92
CA ALA A 143 0.78 21.26 3.49
C ALA A 143 1.58 19.94 3.55
N SER A 144 1.72 19.36 4.75
CA SER A 144 2.15 17.96 4.91
C SER A 144 1.11 17.01 4.32
N LEU A 145 1.44 15.71 4.29
CA LEU A 145 0.49 14.65 3.94
C LEU A 145 -0.25 14.06 5.16
N ASP A 146 -0.22 14.74 6.32
CA ASP A 146 -0.87 14.24 7.54
C ASP A 146 -2.39 14.14 7.42
N GLN A 147 -3.00 15.04 6.64
CA GLN A 147 -4.44 15.02 6.41
C GLN A 147 -4.82 13.79 5.58
N GLU A 148 -4.16 13.58 4.45
CA GLU A 148 -4.39 12.44 3.56
C GLU A 148 -4.06 11.11 4.25
N THR A 149 -2.99 11.09 5.05
CA THR A 149 -2.63 9.94 5.90
C THR A 149 -3.79 9.59 6.84
N ARG A 150 -4.28 10.56 7.62
CA ARG A 150 -5.41 10.34 8.54
C ARG A 150 -6.70 9.93 7.81
N GLN A 151 -6.93 10.47 6.61
CA GLN A 151 -8.08 10.10 5.80
C GLN A 151 -8.00 8.64 5.32
N LEU A 152 -6.83 8.19 4.85
CA LEU A 152 -6.61 6.79 4.46
C LEU A 152 -6.70 5.84 5.67
N ASP A 153 -6.08 6.20 6.80
CA ASP A 153 -6.12 5.40 8.02
C ASP A 153 -7.57 5.18 8.50
N ALA A 154 -8.40 6.23 8.43
CA ALA A 154 -9.80 6.15 8.82
C ALA A 154 -10.63 5.16 7.98
N ILE A 155 -10.24 4.91 6.73
CA ILE A 155 -10.95 4.03 5.80
C ILE A 155 -10.21 2.72 5.50
N GLN A 156 -9.03 2.51 6.08
CA GLN A 156 -8.13 1.39 5.78
C GLN A 156 -8.81 0.03 5.96
N LYS A 157 -9.69 -0.09 6.97
CA LYS A 157 -10.51 -1.30 7.20
C LYS A 157 -11.46 -1.58 6.03
N GLY A 158 -12.08 -0.55 5.45
CA GLY A 158 -12.94 -0.68 4.27
C GLY A 158 -12.16 -1.14 3.05
N ILE A 159 -10.96 -0.56 2.85
CA ILE A 159 -10.07 -0.93 1.74
C ILE A 159 -9.68 -2.40 1.81
N VAL A 160 -9.22 -2.88 2.98
CA VAL A 160 -8.80 -4.30 3.10
C VAL A 160 -9.96 -5.27 2.92
N ILE A 161 -11.17 -4.91 3.35
CA ILE A 161 -12.37 -5.74 3.13
C ILE A 161 -12.69 -5.83 1.64
N ALA A 162 -12.64 -4.71 0.93
CA ALA A 162 -12.84 -4.67 -0.52
C ALA A 162 -11.77 -5.50 -1.26
N LEU A 163 -10.50 -5.35 -0.87
CA LEU A 163 -9.40 -6.13 -1.44
C LEU A 163 -9.59 -7.63 -1.20
N VAL A 164 -9.89 -8.07 0.02
CA VAL A 164 -10.12 -9.49 0.31
C VAL A 164 -11.34 -10.02 -0.46
N THR A 165 -12.39 -9.21 -0.61
CA THR A 165 -13.56 -9.57 -1.43
C THR A 165 -13.15 -9.80 -2.89
N TRP A 166 -12.36 -8.88 -3.45
CA TRP A 166 -11.81 -9.01 -4.80
C TRP A 166 -10.91 -10.25 -4.92
N MET A 167 -10.01 -10.50 -3.96
CA MET A 167 -9.14 -11.68 -3.95
C MET A 167 -9.95 -12.97 -3.92
N ASN A 168 -11.02 -13.00 -3.13
CA ASN A 168 -11.92 -14.14 -3.02
C ASN A 168 -12.75 -14.36 -4.30
N ALA A 169 -12.99 -13.33 -5.11
CA ALA A 169 -13.60 -13.47 -6.44
C ALA A 169 -12.59 -13.93 -7.51
N ASN A 170 -11.29 -13.68 -7.29
CA ASN A 170 -10.18 -14.00 -8.20
C ASN A 170 -9.27 -15.09 -7.62
N ARG A 171 -9.87 -16.15 -7.05
CA ARG A 171 -9.13 -17.20 -6.32
C ARG A 171 -8.05 -17.90 -7.14
N ASN A 172 -8.24 -17.95 -8.45
CA ASN A 172 -7.28 -18.50 -9.41
C ASN A 172 -5.92 -17.78 -9.38
N GLU A 173 -5.85 -16.55 -8.85
CA GLU A 173 -4.59 -15.82 -8.66
C GLU A 173 -3.82 -16.24 -7.40
N PHE A 174 -4.46 -16.96 -6.47
CA PHE A 174 -3.88 -17.37 -5.18
C PHE A 174 -3.76 -18.90 -5.09
N THR A 175 -2.90 -19.47 -5.93
CA THR A 175 -2.84 -20.91 -6.23
C THR A 175 -2.39 -21.82 -5.08
N HIS A 176 -1.81 -21.27 -4.01
CA HIS A 176 -1.44 -21.98 -2.79
C HIS A 176 -2.58 -22.08 -1.77
N ILE A 177 -3.67 -21.33 -1.98
CA ILE A 177 -4.89 -21.44 -1.19
C ILE A 177 -5.86 -22.34 -1.94
N LYS A 178 -6.17 -23.50 -1.37
CA LYS A 178 -7.07 -24.47 -2.02
C LYS A 178 -8.53 -24.09 -1.77
N ASP A 179 -9.35 -24.27 -2.78
CA ASP A 179 -10.78 -24.44 -2.54
C ASP A 179 -10.97 -25.71 -1.68
N ASN A 180 -11.90 -25.67 -0.75
CA ASN A 180 -12.31 -26.92 -0.12
C ASN A 180 -13.06 -27.69 -1.20
N GLY A 181 -12.60 -28.91 -1.48
CA GLY A 181 -13.41 -29.88 -2.24
C GLY A 181 -14.67 -30.25 -1.48
#